data_AF-R9QMD7-F1
#
_entry.id   AF-R9QMD7-F1
#
_cell.length_a   1.000
_cell.length_b   1.000
_cell.length_c   1.000
_cell.angle_alpha   90.00
_cell.angle_beta   90.00
_cell.angle_gamma   90.00
#
_symmetry.space_group_name_H-M   'P 1'
#
loop_
_entity.id
_entity.type
_entity.pdbx_description
1 polymer ?
#
loop_
_entity_poly.entity_id
_entity_poly.type
_entity_poly.pdbx_seq_one_letter_code
_entity_poly.pdbx_strand_id
1 'polypeptide(L)'
;NIAIEDMPITPYVGVGVGAAYVSTPLKTAINNQNSKFGFAGQVKAGVSYDVTPEVKLYAGARYFGSFGAHFDSETTGADNKKVVTKDAYKVLYSTVGAEAGVAFNFYLP
;
A
#
# COMPACT_ATOMS: atom_id res chain seq x y z
N ASN A 1 10.49 -37.81 -2.42
CA ASN A 1 10.94 -36.45 -2.77
C ASN A 1 10.17 -36.06 -4.03
N ILE A 2 9.08 -35.27 -3.92
CA ILE A 2 8.41 -34.73 -5.10
C ILE A 2 9.39 -33.68 -5.65
N ALA A 3 10.03 -33.99 -6.77
CA ALA A 3 10.83 -33.03 -7.50
C ALA A 3 9.85 -32.19 -8.32
N ILE A 4 9.86 -30.88 -8.09
CA ILE A 4 8.98 -29.90 -8.75
C ILE A 4 9.60 -29.52 -10.11
N GLU A 5 9.98 -30.52 -10.90
CA GLU A 5 10.87 -30.34 -12.06
C GLU A 5 10.13 -29.94 -13.34
N ASP A 6 8.80 -29.80 -13.31
CA ASP A 6 8.01 -29.53 -14.52
C ASP A 6 6.72 -28.73 -14.27
N MET A 7 6.81 -27.66 -13.46
CA MET A 7 5.74 -26.66 -13.38
C MET A 7 6.23 -25.38 -14.03
N PRO A 8 5.54 -24.82 -15.06
CA PRO A 8 5.83 -23.49 -15.60
C PRO A 8 5.45 -22.36 -14.61
N ILE A 9 5.53 -22.63 -13.30
CA ILE A 9 5.08 -21.79 -12.21
C ILE A 9 6.33 -21.29 -11.47
N THR A 10 6.69 -20.04 -11.70
CA THR A 10 7.85 -19.39 -11.09
C THR A 10 7.44 -18.64 -9.81
N PRO A 11 7.95 -19.00 -8.62
CA PRO A 11 7.69 -18.24 -7.40
C PRO A 11 8.36 -16.87 -7.45
N TYR A 12 7.73 -15.85 -6.88
CA TYR A 12 8.29 -14.51 -6.74
C TYR A 12 8.04 -13.90 -5.36
N VAL A 13 8.95 -13.02 -4.96
CA VAL A 13 8.79 -12.07 -3.84
C VAL A 13 9.14 -10.69 -4.35
N GLY A 14 8.42 -9.67 -3.88
CA GLY A 14 8.68 -8.29 -4.24
C GLY A 14 8.45 -7.35 -3.07
N VAL A 15 9.17 -6.25 -3.07
CA VAL A 15 8.98 -5.13 -2.16
C VAL A 15 8.78 -3.86 -2.98
N GLY A 16 8.01 -2.92 -2.45
CA GLY A 16 7.78 -1.64 -3.12
C GLY A 16 7.46 -0.54 -2.13
N VAL A 17 7.73 0.68 -2.54
CA VAL A 17 7.35 1.89 -1.81
C VAL A 17 6.55 2.79 -2.75
N GLY A 18 5.52 3.46 -2.23
CA GLY A 18 4.67 4.35 -3.01
C GLY A 18 4.12 5.48 -2.16
N ALA A 19 3.63 6.54 -2.82
CA ALA A 19 2.83 7.56 -2.15
C ALA A 19 1.39 7.06 -2.02
N ALA A 20 0.80 7.22 -0.83
CA ALA A 20 -0.60 6.93 -0.55
C ALA A 20 -1.32 8.24 -0.19
N TYR A 21 -2.50 8.44 -0.76
CA TYR A 21 -3.38 9.52 -0.35
C TYR A 21 -4.38 8.96 0.67
N VAL A 22 -4.25 9.37 1.93
CA VAL A 22 -5.05 8.84 3.04
C VAL A 22 -6.05 9.90 3.48
N SER A 23 -7.34 9.59 3.36
CA SER A 23 -8.42 10.46 3.85
C SER A 23 -8.60 10.30 5.37
N THR A 24 -9.01 11.37 6.04
CA THR A 24 -9.26 11.35 7.49
C THR A 24 -10.38 10.33 7.80
N PRO A 25 -10.21 9.45 8.80
CA PRO A 25 -11.26 8.50 9.19
C PRO A 25 -12.44 9.13 9.94
N LEU A 26 -12.42 10.43 10.23
CA LEU A 26 -13.47 11.10 11.00
C LEU A 26 -14.63 11.61 10.13
N LYS A 27 -15.86 11.43 10.63
CA LYS A 27 -17.11 11.91 10.02
C LYS A 27 -17.16 13.44 9.81
N THR A 28 -16.39 14.17 10.60
CA THR A 28 -16.17 15.62 10.48
C THR A 28 -14.67 15.86 10.53
N ALA A 29 -14.09 16.43 9.47
CA ALA A 29 -12.65 16.69 9.42
C ALA A 29 -12.26 17.66 10.55
N ILE A 30 -11.35 17.25 11.43
CA ILE A 30 -10.76 18.18 12.40
C ILE A 30 -9.90 19.17 11.62
N ASN A 31 -10.17 20.46 11.80
CA ASN A 31 -9.39 21.56 11.22
C ASN A 31 -9.32 21.58 9.67
N ASN A 32 -10.40 21.16 8.98
CA ASN A 32 -10.50 21.14 7.51
C ASN A 32 -9.46 20.24 6.79
N GLN A 33 -8.73 19.40 7.53
CA GLN A 33 -7.72 18.47 6.99
C GLN A 33 -8.41 17.17 6.55
N ASN A 34 -9.02 17.20 5.36
CA ASN A 34 -9.81 16.09 4.83
C ASN A 34 -8.96 14.91 4.33
N SER A 35 -7.69 15.14 3.98
CA SER A 35 -6.78 14.11 3.48
C SER A 35 -5.33 14.56 3.57
N LYS A 36 -4.40 13.60 3.70
CA LYS A 36 -2.97 13.86 3.67
C LYS A 36 -2.24 12.80 2.84
N PHE A 37 -1.16 13.22 2.20
CA PHE A 37 -0.22 12.30 1.57
C PHE A 37 0.63 11.63 2.65
N GLY A 38 0.73 10.31 2.58
CA GLY A 38 1.67 9.50 3.32
C GLY A 38 2.49 8.63 2.37
N PHE A 39 3.49 7.95 2.90
CA PHE A 39 4.19 6.91 2.16
C PHE A 39 3.59 5.56 2.54
N ALA A 40 3.74 4.58 1.67
CA ALA A 40 3.38 3.23 1.97
C ALA A 40 4.42 2.25 1.46
N GLY A 41 4.70 1.25 2.28
CA GLY A 41 5.45 0.08 1.91
C GLY A 41 4.49 -1.03 1.50
N GLN A 42 4.89 -1.82 0.52
CA GLN A 42 4.23 -3.05 0.16
C GLN A 42 5.24 -4.18 0.06
N VAL A 43 4.85 -5.36 0.53
CA VAL A 43 5.54 -6.61 0.25
C VAL A 43 4.56 -7.53 -0.47
N LYS A 44 5.03 -8.28 -1.46
CA LYS A 44 4.23 -9.23 -2.22
C LYS A 44 4.96 -10.55 -2.33
N ALA A 45 4.21 -11.64 -2.33
CA ALA A 45 4.72 -12.96 -2.63
C ALA A 45 3.67 -13.71 -3.44
N GLY A 46 4.11 -14.51 -4.40
CA GLY A 46 3.19 -15.21 -5.28
C GLY A 46 3.91 -16.14 -6.24
N VAL A 47 3.17 -16.54 -7.26
CA VAL A 47 3.65 -17.38 -8.35
C VAL A 47 3.26 -16.76 -9.68
N SER A 48 4.08 -16.97 -10.70
CA SER A 48 3.80 -16.55 -12.07
C SER A 48 3.82 -17.73 -13.03
N TYR A 49 2.95 -17.72 -14.02
CA TYR A 49 2.88 -18.74 -15.07
C TYR A 49 3.12 -18.12 -16.44
N ASP A 50 4.13 -18.62 -17.14
CA ASP A 50 4.43 -18.21 -18.51
C ASP A 50 3.48 -18.95 -19.48
N VAL A 51 2.48 -18.25 -20.01
CA VAL A 51 1.51 -18.81 -20.98
C VAL A 51 2.15 -18.87 -22.36
N THR A 52 2.79 -17.77 -22.75
CA THR A 52 3.64 -17.63 -23.95
C THR A 52 4.83 -16.74 -23.59
N PRO A 53 5.90 -16.65 -24.42
CA PRO A 53 7.00 -15.71 -24.16
C PRO A 53 6.55 -14.25 -23.92
N GLU A 54 5.42 -13.86 -24.51
CA GLU A 54 4.83 -12.52 -24.45
C GLU A 54 3.82 -12.35 -23.31
N VAL A 55 3.19 -13.42 -22.81
CA VAL A 55 2.09 -13.35 -21.84
C VAL A 55 2.41 -14.14 -20.58
N LYS A 56 2.36 -13.44 -19.44
CA LYS A 56 2.59 -14.02 -18.11
C LYS A 56 1.40 -13.77 -17.19
N LEU A 57 0.94 -14.81 -16.49
CA LEU A 57 -0.08 -14.72 -15.45
C LEU A 57 0.59 -14.65 -14.07
N TYR A 58 -0.02 -13.93 -13.14
CA TYR A 58 0.47 -13.80 -11.76
C TYR A 58 -0.68 -14.03 -10.80
N ALA A 59 -0.40 -14.75 -9.72
CA ALA A 59 -1.29 -14.86 -8.58
C ALA A 59 -0.46 -14.78 -7.30
N GLY A 60 -0.94 -14.04 -6.31
CA GLY A 60 -0.18 -13.86 -5.08
C GLY A 60 -0.97 -13.17 -3.99
N ALA A 61 -0.25 -12.86 -2.92
CA ALA A 61 -0.73 -12.03 -1.82
C ALA A 61 0.17 -10.81 -1.67
N ARG A 62 -0.44 -9.69 -1.29
CA ARG A 62 0.25 -8.44 -1.01
C ARG A 62 -0.13 -7.97 0.39
N TYR A 63 0.87 -7.63 1.19
CA TYR A 63 0.70 -6.84 2.40
C TYR A 63 1.10 -5.41 2.12
N PHE A 64 0.23 -4.47 2.50
CA PHE A 64 0.45 -3.04 2.37
C PHE A 64 0.40 -2.39 3.74
N GLY A 65 1.30 -1.44 3.99
CA GLY A 65 1.33 -0.64 5.22
C GLY A 65 1.65 0.81 4.90
N SER A 66 0.82 1.75 5.36
CA SER A 66 1.06 3.19 5.24
C SER A 66 1.80 3.72 6.46
N PHE A 67 2.81 4.55 6.22
CA PHE A 67 3.59 5.25 7.24
C PHE A 67 3.68 6.73 6.87
N GLY A 68 3.51 7.63 7.85
CA GLY A 68 3.77 9.05 7.66
C GLY A 68 2.54 9.95 7.47
N ALA A 69 1.32 9.39 7.43
CA ALA A 69 0.11 10.20 7.53
C ALA A 69 -0.08 10.67 9.00
N HIS A 70 0.07 11.97 9.25
CA HIS A 70 -0.08 12.58 10.57
C HIS A 70 -1.05 13.76 10.54
N PHE A 71 -2.02 13.76 11.44
CA PHE A 71 -3.01 14.83 11.58
C PHE A 71 -2.76 15.63 12.85
N ASP A 72 -2.92 16.95 12.73
CA ASP A 72 -2.78 17.88 13.84
C ASP A 72 -4.06 17.86 14.68
N SER A 73 -3.94 17.91 16.01
CA SER A 73 -5.10 18.10 16.88
C SER A 73 -5.25 19.56 17.22
N GLU A 74 -6.50 20.01 17.39
CA GLU A 74 -6.79 21.36 17.81
C GLU A 74 -7.64 21.35 19.08
N THR A 75 -7.23 22.13 20.07
CA THR A 75 -7.96 22.30 21.32
C THR A 75 -8.00 23.78 21.71
N THR A 76 -8.89 24.13 22.64
CA THR A 76 -8.99 25.48 23.20
C THR A 76 -8.23 25.52 24.53
N GLY A 77 -7.20 26.36 24.60
CA GLY A 77 -6.41 26.57 25.81
C GLY A 77 -7.17 27.35 26.90
N ALA A 78 -6.58 27.42 28.10
CA ALA A 78 -7.15 28.11 29.26
C ALA A 78 -7.45 29.61 29.03
N ASP A 79 -6.80 30.20 28.03
CA ASP A 79 -6.91 31.59 27.58
C ASP A 79 -7.86 31.80 26.39
N ASN A 80 -8.74 30.83 26.09
CA ASN A 80 -9.61 30.80 24.89
C ASN A 80 -8.84 30.86 23.56
N LYS A 81 -7.52 30.62 23.58
CA LYS A 81 -6.68 30.60 22.39
C LYS A 81 -6.71 29.22 21.74
N LYS A 82 -6.72 29.20 20.40
CA LYS A 82 -6.57 27.98 19.59
C LYS A 82 -5.16 27.42 19.80
N VAL A 83 -5.06 26.21 20.33
CA VAL A 83 -3.80 25.46 20.51
C VAL A 83 -3.78 24.34 19.48
N VAL A 84 -2.80 24.38 18.58
CA VAL A 84 -2.58 23.33 17.58
C VAL A 84 -1.41 22.45 18.02
N THR A 85 -1.68 21.18 18.24
CA THR A 85 -0.65 20.17 18.48
C THR A 85 -0.35 19.47 17.17
N LYS A 86 0.86 19.66 16.66
CA LYS A 86 1.30 19.03 15.42
C LYS A 86 1.49 17.53 15.58
N ASP A 87 1.16 16.79 14.52
CA ASP A 87 1.35 15.33 14.44
C ASP A 87 0.68 14.52 15.57
N ALA A 88 -0.37 15.08 16.19
CA ALA A 88 -1.04 14.49 17.34
C ALA A 88 -1.67 13.11 17.03
N TYR A 89 -2.11 12.89 15.79
CA TYR A 89 -2.69 11.62 15.36
C TYR A 89 -1.88 11.01 14.22
N LYS A 90 -1.11 9.97 14.53
CA LYS A 90 -0.47 9.13 13.52
C LYS A 90 -1.45 8.09 13.00
N VAL A 91 -1.63 8.04 11.69
CA VAL A 91 -2.49 7.06 11.03
C VAL A 91 -1.63 6.01 10.36
N LEU A 92 -1.83 4.76 10.80
CA LEU A 92 -1.21 3.57 10.23
C LEU A 92 -2.35 2.70 9.67
N TYR A 93 -2.42 2.60 8.35
CA TYR A 93 -3.26 1.60 7.69
C TYR A 93 -2.40 0.42 7.28
N SER A 94 -2.85 -0.78 7.59
CA SER A 94 -2.29 -1.99 7.00
C SER A 94 -3.40 -2.89 6.47
N THR A 95 -3.12 -3.60 5.39
CA THR A 95 -4.07 -4.53 4.77
C THR A 95 -3.32 -5.68 4.08
N VAL A 96 -3.95 -6.86 4.08
CA VAL A 96 -3.55 -8.02 3.29
C VAL A 96 -4.58 -8.18 2.17
N GLY A 97 -4.11 -8.34 0.94
CA GLY A 97 -4.96 -8.60 -0.23
C GLY A 97 -4.42 -9.74 -1.08
N ALA A 98 -5.33 -10.42 -1.78
CA ALA A 98 -4.96 -11.32 -2.87
C ALA A 98 -4.82 -10.50 -4.17
N GLU A 99 -3.84 -10.83 -5.00
CA GLU A 99 -3.63 -10.23 -6.32
C GLU A 99 -3.66 -11.32 -7.40
N ALA A 100 -4.28 -11.01 -8.54
CA ALA A 100 -4.19 -11.78 -9.76
C ALA A 100 -4.05 -10.81 -10.94
N GLY A 101 -3.20 -11.13 -11.93
CA GLY A 101 -2.93 -10.21 -13.03
C GLY A 101 -2.28 -10.86 -14.24
N VAL A 102 -2.25 -10.10 -15.33
CA VAL A 102 -1.62 -10.47 -16.61
C VAL A 102 -0.56 -9.43 -16.94
N ALA A 103 0.64 -9.86 -17.34
CA ALA A 103 1.65 -8.98 -17.91
C ALA A 103 1.91 -9.34 -19.38
N PHE A 104 2.11 -8.29 -20.19
CA PHE A 104 2.47 -8.38 -21.60
C PHE A 104 3.91 -7.89 -21.76
N ASN A 105 4.79 -8.75 -22.28
CA ASN A 105 6.17 -8.38 -22.58
C ASN A 105 6.25 -7.92 -24.04
N PHE A 106 6.58 -6.64 -24.23
CA PHE A 106 6.83 -6.09 -25.56
C PHE A 106 8.33 -6.07 -25.83
N TYR A 107 8.79 -6.85 -26.80
CA TYR A 107 10.13 -6.68 -27.35
C TYR A 107 10.13 -5.50 -28.32
N LEU A 108 10.97 -4.49 -28.04
CA LEU A 108 11.28 -3.45 -29.00
C LEU A 108 12.18 -4.06 -30.10
N PRO A 109 11.93 -3.74 -31.39
CA PRO A 109 12.72 -4.25 -32.51
C PRO A 109 14.16 -3.72 -32.52
#